data_AF-A0A7W4UIA5-F1
#
_entry.id   AF-A0A7W4UIA5-F1
#
_cell.length_a   1.000
_cell.length_b   1.000
_cell.length_c   1.000
_cell.angle_alpha   90.00
_cell.angle_beta   90.00
_cell.angle_gamma   90.00
#
_symmetry.space_group_name_H-M   'P 1'
#
loop_
_entity.id
_entity.type
_entity.pdbx_description
1 polymer ?
#
loop_
_entity_poly.entity_id
_entity_poly.type
_entity_poly.pdbx_seq_one_letter_code
_entity_poly.pdbx_strand_id
1 'polypeptide(L)'
;MTLGVGLLRGSTAPEDVLPAAADAARALATVEAYDLGVVRGRARVTVRFTADDDPAALHVAGAVTRTVTDLATVDGPQVTRRWGSRWYPLRADGRIPRPPVG
;
A
#
# COMPACT_ATOMS: atom_id res chain seq x y z
N MET A 1 -2.11 -3.21 -0.15
CA MET A 1 -2.35 -1.77 0.10
C MET A 1 -2.43 -1.01 -1.22
N THR A 2 -3.05 0.17 -1.20
CA THR A 2 -3.02 1.14 -2.30
C THR A 2 -2.66 2.53 -1.76
N LEU A 3 -2.05 3.37 -2.60
CA LEU A 3 -1.85 4.80 -2.34
C LEU A 3 -1.91 5.60 -3.64
N GLY A 4 -2.35 6.84 -3.56
CA GLY A 4 -2.26 7.80 -4.66
C GLY A 4 -0.87 8.44 -4.72
N VAL A 5 -0.37 8.66 -5.92
CA VAL A 5 0.89 9.37 -6.18
C VAL A 5 0.56 10.70 -6.85
N GLY A 6 1.06 11.79 -6.27
CA GLY A 6 0.90 13.15 -6.80
C GLY A 6 2.21 13.74 -7.32
N LEU A 7 2.52 14.96 -6.91
CA LEU A 7 3.71 15.70 -7.36
C LEU A 7 4.98 14.97 -6.91
N LEU A 8 5.89 14.74 -7.85
CA LEU A 8 7.22 14.19 -7.57
C LEU A 8 8.08 15.23 -6.84
N ARG A 9 8.98 14.73 -5.99
CA ARG A 9 9.91 15.55 -5.21
C ARG A 9 11.29 15.57 -5.86
N GLY A 10 11.92 16.74 -5.85
CA GLY A 10 13.29 16.90 -6.35
C GLY A 10 13.43 16.45 -7.81
N SER A 11 14.46 15.65 -8.07
CA SER A 11 14.75 15.05 -9.38
C SER A 11 14.29 13.59 -9.49
N THR A 12 13.29 13.18 -8.70
CA THR A 12 12.76 11.81 -8.73
C THR A 12 12.23 11.48 -10.13
N ALA A 13 12.70 10.39 -10.73
CA ALA A 13 12.14 9.90 -11.97
C ALA A 13 10.82 9.17 -11.70
N PRO A 14 9.76 9.39 -12.50
CA PRO A 14 8.47 8.72 -12.29
C PRO A 14 8.56 7.19 -12.19
N GLU A 15 9.45 6.58 -12.97
CA GLU A 15 9.71 5.14 -13.02
C GLU A 15 10.30 4.56 -11.74
N ASP A 16 10.87 5.40 -10.86
CA ASP A 16 11.47 4.96 -9.60
C ASP A 16 10.43 4.70 -8.51
N VAL A 17 9.22 5.28 -8.63
CA VAL A 17 8.21 5.26 -7.55
C VAL A 17 7.67 3.85 -7.28
N LEU A 18 7.33 3.10 -8.33
CA LEU A 18 6.75 1.76 -8.17
C LEU A 18 7.77 0.74 -7.63
N PRO A 19 9.00 0.64 -8.17
CA PRO A 19 10.05 -0.21 -7.60
C PRO A 19 10.34 0.13 -6.13
N ALA A 20 10.52 1.40 -5.79
CA ALA A 20 10.79 1.81 -4.41
C ALA A 20 9.66 1.43 -3.43
N ALA A 21 8.40 1.57 -3.85
CA ALA A 21 7.25 1.12 -3.07
C ALA A 21 7.26 -0.40 -2.86
N ALA A 22 7.55 -1.17 -3.91
CA ALA A 22 7.62 -2.63 -3.83
C ALA A 22 8.78 -3.10 -2.94
N ASP A 23 9.94 -2.47 -3.05
CA ASP A 23 11.14 -2.84 -2.28
C ASP A 23 10.99 -2.52 -0.78
N ALA A 24 10.36 -1.39 -0.46
CA ALA A 24 10.00 -1.07 0.93
C ALA A 24 9.07 -2.13 1.54
N ALA A 25 8.16 -2.71 0.75
CA ALA A 25 7.32 -3.81 1.20
C ALA A 25 8.09 -5.14 1.31
N ARG A 26 8.94 -5.45 0.33
CA ARG A 26 9.77 -6.68 0.32
C ARG A 26 10.71 -6.79 1.51
N ALA A 27 11.16 -5.65 2.04
CA ALA A 27 11.99 -5.62 3.23
C ALA A 27 11.28 -6.19 4.49
N LEU A 28 9.95 -6.27 4.48
CA LEU A 28 9.13 -6.60 5.65
C LEU A 28 8.12 -7.75 5.42
N ALA A 29 7.81 -8.09 4.17
CA ALA A 29 6.75 -9.02 3.82
C ALA A 29 6.99 -9.70 2.46
N THR A 30 6.30 -10.82 2.22
CA THR A 30 6.28 -11.44 0.90
C THR A 30 5.39 -10.61 -0.03
N VAL A 31 5.99 -9.99 -1.06
CA VAL A 31 5.24 -9.27 -2.10
C VAL A 31 4.74 -10.24 -3.16
N GLU A 32 3.43 -10.35 -3.30
CA GLU A 32 2.75 -11.26 -4.23
C GLU A 32 2.52 -10.61 -5.60
N ALA A 33 2.33 -9.29 -5.63
CA ALA A 33 2.12 -8.50 -6.84
C ALA A 33 2.28 -7.01 -6.53
N TYR A 34 2.63 -6.21 -7.53
CA TYR A 34 2.64 -4.75 -7.46
C TYR A 34 2.34 -4.18 -8.84
N ASP A 35 1.65 -3.04 -8.87
CA ASP A 35 1.19 -2.41 -10.10
C ASP A 35 1.04 -0.89 -9.92
N LEU A 36 1.14 -0.15 -11.02
CA LEU A 36 0.83 1.27 -11.11
C LEU A 36 -0.25 1.48 -12.17
N GLY A 37 -1.37 2.03 -11.75
CA GLY A 37 -2.50 2.33 -12.63
C GLY A 37 -3.00 3.76 -12.46
N VAL A 38 -3.95 4.15 -13.30
CA VAL A 38 -4.63 5.45 -13.21
C VAL A 38 -6.08 5.23 -12.77
N VAL A 39 -6.48 5.85 -11.67
CA VAL A 39 -7.85 5.77 -11.13
C VAL A 39 -8.41 7.18 -11.00
N ARG A 40 -9.50 7.47 -11.71
CA ARG A 40 -10.15 8.79 -11.73
C ARG A 40 -9.14 9.93 -12.04
N GLY A 41 -8.27 9.69 -13.01
CA GLY A 41 -7.25 10.65 -13.46
C GLY A 41 -6.05 10.81 -12.52
N ARG A 42 -5.90 9.97 -11.49
CA ARG A 42 -4.75 10.01 -10.56
C ARG A 42 -3.94 8.72 -10.61
N ALA A 43 -2.62 8.86 -10.58
CA ALA A 43 -1.72 7.72 -10.43
C ALA A 43 -1.96 7.02 -9.09
N ARG A 44 -2.05 5.69 -9.11
CA ARG A 44 -2.27 4.86 -7.94
C ARG A 44 -1.33 3.67 -7.99
N VAL A 45 -0.53 3.55 -6.93
CA VAL A 45 0.28 2.37 -6.66
C VAL A 45 -0.55 1.35 -5.90
N THR A 46 -0.42 0.09 -6.29
CA THR A 46 -0.96 -1.06 -5.58
C THR A 46 0.18 -2.00 -5.23
N VAL A 47 0.29 -2.40 -3.96
CA VAL A 47 1.23 -3.43 -3.52
C VAL A 47 0.46 -4.50 -2.76
N ARG A 48 0.47 -5.73 -3.27
CA ARG A 48 -0.14 -6.91 -2.65
C ARG A 48 0.94 -7.71 -1.95
N PHE A 49 0.70 -8.02 -0.68
CA PHE A 49 1.67 -8.72 0.15
C PHE A 49 0.98 -9.62 1.18
N THR A 50 1.72 -10.61 1.67
CA THR A 50 1.34 -11.47 2.79
C THR A 50 2.09 -11.01 4.04
N ALA A 51 1.38 -10.85 5.16
CA ALA A 51 1.92 -10.53 6.47
C ALA A 51 1.29 -11.43 7.53
N ASP A 52 1.99 -11.62 8.66
CA ASP A 52 1.57 -12.55 9.72
C ASP A 52 0.26 -12.13 10.40
N ASP A 53 0.08 -10.82 10.59
CA ASP A 53 -1.10 -10.24 11.23
C ASP A 53 -1.38 -8.80 10.74
N ASP A 54 -2.49 -8.22 11.22
CA ASP A 54 -2.91 -6.88 10.85
C ASP A 54 -1.89 -5.80 11.30
N PRO A 55 -1.29 -5.84 12.52
CA PRO A 55 -0.19 -4.95 12.89
C PRO A 55 1.02 -5.02 11.94
N ALA A 56 1.47 -6.21 11.55
CA ALA A 56 2.55 -6.40 10.59
C ALA A 56 2.17 -5.80 9.22
N ALA A 57 0.93 -6.00 8.77
CA ALA A 57 0.43 -5.40 7.53
C ALA A 57 0.42 -3.87 7.58
N LEU A 58 0.06 -3.28 8.72
CA LEU A 58 0.11 -1.83 8.93
C LEU A 58 1.57 -1.31 8.98
N HIS A 59 2.50 -2.10 9.54
CA HIS A 59 3.93 -1.76 9.53
C HIS A 59 4.48 -1.73 8.09
N VAL A 60 4.20 -2.76 7.29
CA VAL A 60 4.55 -2.79 5.85
C VAL A 60 4.02 -1.55 5.14
N ALA A 61 2.73 -1.23 5.36
CA ALA A 61 2.13 -0.08 4.72
C ALA A 61 2.75 1.26 5.15
N GLY A 62 3.11 1.40 6.44
CA GLY A 62 3.84 2.56 6.92
C GLY A 62 5.20 2.72 6.26
N ALA A 63 5.94 1.63 6.03
CA ALA A 63 7.21 1.67 5.31
C ALA A 63 7.02 2.13 3.86
N VAL A 64 6.08 1.53 3.13
CA VAL A 64 5.76 1.93 1.75
C VAL A 64 5.33 3.40 1.68
N THR A 65 4.44 3.85 2.56
CA THR A 65 3.98 5.24 2.57
C THR A 65 5.12 6.21 2.85
N ARG A 66 6.00 5.93 3.81
CA ARG A 66 7.18 6.77 4.08
C ARG A 66 8.09 6.85 2.86
N THR A 67 8.48 5.71 2.30
CA THR A 67 9.34 5.66 1.11
C THR A 67 8.75 6.44 -0.06
N VAL A 68 7.45 6.29 -0.35
CA VAL A 68 6.82 7.06 -1.43
C VAL A 68 6.70 8.54 -1.08
N THR A 69 6.54 8.89 0.20
CA THR A 69 6.48 10.30 0.64
C THR A 69 7.79 11.04 0.40
N ASP A 70 8.93 10.34 0.47
CA ASP A 70 10.25 10.91 0.16
C ASP A 70 10.41 11.20 -1.34
N LEU A 71 9.67 10.47 -2.19
CA LEU A 71 9.73 10.55 -3.65
C LEU A 71 8.62 11.43 -4.26
N ALA A 72 7.46 11.51 -3.62
CA ALA A 72 6.28 12.19 -4.14
C ALA A 72 5.29 12.58 -3.01
N THR A 73 4.33 13.44 -3.32
CA THR A 73 3.16 13.61 -2.44
C THR A 73 2.29 12.35 -2.49
N VAL A 74 1.83 11.89 -1.33
CA VAL A 74 0.96 10.70 -1.19
C VAL A 74 -0.46 11.12 -0.82
N ASP A 75 -1.46 10.46 -1.43
CA ASP A 75 -2.88 10.62 -1.11
C ASP A 75 -3.54 9.28 -0.76
N GLY A 76 -4.46 9.30 0.21
CA GLY A 76 -5.34 8.17 0.57
C GLY A 76 -4.69 6.78 0.66
N PRO A 77 -3.60 6.58 1.45
CA PRO A 77 -3.06 5.25 1.68
C PRO A 77 -4.10 4.37 2.38
N GLN A 78 -4.32 3.17 1.86
CA GLN A 78 -5.29 2.22 2.40
C GLN A 78 -4.74 0.80 2.38
N VAL A 79 -4.83 0.10 3.51
CA VAL A 79 -4.56 -1.34 3.59
C VAL A 79 -5.88 -2.10 3.56
N THR A 80 -5.91 -3.18 2.81
CA THR A 80 -7.04 -4.10 2.75
C THR A 80 -6.57 -5.51 3.06
N ARG A 81 -7.36 -6.25 3.83
CA ARG A 81 -7.18 -7.67 4.10
C ARG A 81 -8.17 -8.46 3.27
N ARG A 82 -7.73 -9.59 2.72
CA ARG A 82 -8.61 -10.54 2.04
C ARG A 82 -9.26 -11.48 3.05
N TRP A 83 -10.57 -11.65 2.94
CA TRP A 83 -11.34 -12.68 3.63
C TRP A 83 -12.24 -13.39 2.61
N GLY A 84 -11.97 -14.68 2.34
CA GLY A 84 -12.58 -15.40 1.23
C GLY A 84 -12.31 -14.72 -0.12
N SER A 85 -13.36 -14.36 -0.86
CA SER A 85 -13.27 -13.63 -2.13
C SER A 85 -13.32 -12.10 -1.99
N ARG A 86 -13.44 -11.58 -0.77
CA ARG A 86 -13.69 -10.15 -0.52
C ARG A 86 -12.48 -9.47 0.13
N TRP A 87 -12.35 -8.17 -0.11
CA TRP A 87 -11.33 -7.31 0.48
C TRP A 87 -11.98 -6.32 1.45
N TYR A 88 -11.43 -6.24 2.66
CA TYR A 88 -11.93 -5.38 3.73
C TYR A 88 -10.85 -4.39 4.16
N PRO A 89 -11.16 -3.10 4.35
CA PRO A 89 -10.18 -2.13 4.83
C PRO A 89 -9.72 -2.48 6.25
N LEU A 90 -8.41 -2.48 6.47
CA LEU A 90 -7.86 -2.46 7.81
C LEU A 90 -7.98 -1.04 8.36
N ARG A 91 -8.40 -0.94 9.61
CA ARG A 91 -8.54 0.34 10.31
C ARG A 91 -7.31 0.56 11.18
N ALA A 92 -6.84 1.81 11.24
CA ALA A 92 -5.68 2.17 12.05
C ALA A 92 -5.93 2.03 13.56
N ASP A 93 -7.18 1.88 14.00
CA ASP A 93 -7.58 1.72 15.40
C ASP A 93 -7.35 0.29 15.95
N GLY A 94 -6.70 -0.60 15.18
CA GLY A 94 -6.33 -1.95 15.62
C GLY A 94 -7.52 -2.86 15.87
N ARG A 95 -8.75 -2.41 15.58
CA ARG A 95 -9.93 -3.29 15.62
C ARG A 95 -9.87 -4.21 14.42
N ILE A 96 -9.78 -5.51 14.69
CA ILE A 96 -10.01 -6.56 13.70
C ILE A 96 -11.35 -6.24 13.03
N PRO A 97 -11.41 -6.01 11.70
CA PRO A 97 -12.69 -6.01 11.02
C PRO A 97 -13.27 -7.39 11.26
N ARG A 98 -14.31 -7.51 12.11
CA ARG A 98 -15.03 -8.78 12.21
C ARG A 98 -15.46 -9.11 10.78
N PRO A 99 -15.06 -10.27 10.24
CA PRO A 99 -15.64 -10.72 8.99
C PRO A 99 -17.16 -10.74 9.18
N PRO A 100 -17.96 -10.36 8.19
CA PRO A 100 -19.40 -10.55 8.28
C PRO A 100 -19.64 -12.04 8.56
N VAL A 101 -20.45 -12.32 9.59
CA VAL A 101 -20.97 -13.68 9.81
C VAL A 101 -21.70 -14.08 8.53
N GLY A 102 -21.22 -15.15 7.91
CA GLY A 102 -21.89 -15.81 6.80
C GLY A 102 -23.11 -16.56 7.29
#